data_AF-A0A8S8Z3R1-F1
#
_entry.id   AF-A0A8S8Z3R1-F1
#
_cell.length_a   1.000
_cell.length_b   1.000
_cell.length_c   1.000
_cell.angle_alpha   90.00
_cell.angle_beta   90.00
_cell.angle_gamma   90.00
#
_symmetry.space_group_name_H-M   'P 1'
#
loop_
_entity.id
_entity.type
_entity.pdbx_description
1 polymer ?
#
loop_
_entity_poly.entity_id
_entity_poly.type
_entity_poly.pdbx_seq_one_letter_code
_entity_poly.pdbx_strand_id
1 'polypeptide(L)' 'MKGGKVSTKTNNSGGILGGISNGMPITIRIAFKPASSISQIQQSVDIKKKKSIKLQVGGRHDPCVVPRAPPVVDSLGLH' A
#
# COMPACT_ATOMS: atom_id res chain seq x y z
N MET A 1 -14.08 16.00 -25.96
CA MET A 1 -14.87 16.70 -24.93
C MET A 1 -15.96 15.74 -24.44
N LYS A 2 -16.09 15.54 -23.12
CA LYS A 2 -17.19 14.80 -22.50
C LYS A 2 -18.00 15.78 -21.66
N GLY A 3 -19.30 15.89 -21.89
CA GLY A 3 -20.18 16.78 -21.11
C GLY A 3 -19.73 18.25 -21.07
N GLY A 4 -19.20 18.78 -22.17
CA GLY A 4 -18.72 20.17 -22.25
C GLY A 4 -17.32 20.43 -21.67
N LYS A 5 -16.67 19.44 -21.06
CA LYS A 5 -15.30 19.55 -20.51
C LYS A 5 -14.26 18.95 -21.44
N VAL A 6 -13.08 19.57 -21.48
CA VAL A 6 -11.90 19.01 -22.18
C VAL A 6 -11.47 17.74 -21.44
N SER A 7 -11.23 16.66 -22.19
CA SER A 7 -10.89 15.34 -21.65
C SER A 7 -9.89 14.65 -22.57
N THR A 8 -8.94 13.92 -22.00
CA THR A 8 -8.00 13.11 -22.77
C THR A 8 -8.65 11.82 -23.29
N LYS A 9 -8.09 11.24 -24.36
CA LYS A 9 -8.56 9.94 -24.89
C LYS A 9 -8.22 8.78 -23.95
N THR A 10 -7.11 8.86 -23.23
CA THR A 10 -6.62 7.86 -22.27
C THR A 10 -6.25 8.53 -20.94
N ASN A 11 -6.18 7.75 -19.86
CA ASN A 11 -5.83 8.23 -18.52
C ASN A 11 -4.53 7.60 -17.97
N ASN A 12 -3.50 7.49 -18.81
CA ASN A 12 -2.24 6.85 -18.43
C ASN A 12 -1.48 7.61 -17.33
N SER A 13 -1.74 8.91 -17.21
CA SER A 13 -1.19 9.77 -16.15
C SER A 13 -1.98 9.70 -14.84
N GLY A 14 -3.05 8.89 -14.79
CA GLY A 14 -3.85 8.68 -13.57
C GLY A 14 -4.48 9.96 -13.03
N GLY A 15 -4.94 10.86 -13.90
CA GLY A 15 -5.62 12.11 -13.51
C GLY A 15 -4.70 13.26 -13.10
N ILE A 16 -3.37 13.04 -13.05
CA ILE A 16 -2.39 14.04 -12.61
C ILE A 16 -1.36 14.27 -13.72
N LEU A 17 -1.12 15.54 -14.07
CA LEU A 17 -0.09 15.93 -15.04
C LEU A 17 0.68 17.13 -14.49
N GLY A 18 2.01 17.02 -14.38
CA GLY A 18 2.84 18.07 -13.81
C GLY A 18 2.51 18.42 -12.36
N GLY A 19 1.97 17.46 -11.59
CA GLY A 19 1.54 17.67 -10.20
C GLY A 19 0.14 18.31 -10.06
N ILE A 20 -0.56 18.56 -11.17
CA ILE A 20 -1.87 19.21 -11.18
C ILE A 20 -2.93 18.22 -11.69
N SER A 21 -4.10 18.19 -11.04
CA SER A 21 -5.24 17.39 -11.50
C SER A 21 -5.74 17.89 -12.86
N ASN A 22 -5.92 17.00 -13.84
CA ASN A 22 -6.29 17.38 -15.21
C ASN A 22 -7.78 17.15 -15.55
N GLY A 23 -8.61 16.87 -14.53
CA GLY A 23 -10.05 16.62 -14.68
C GLY A 23 -10.42 15.19 -15.08
N MET A 24 -9.45 14.32 -15.35
CA MET A 24 -9.67 12.87 -15.46
C MET A 24 -9.71 12.22 -14.07
N PRO A 25 -10.32 11.02 -13.90
CA PRO A 25 -10.32 10.31 -12.62
C PRO A 25 -8.90 10.12 -12.08
N ILE A 26 -8.67 10.41 -10.80
CA ILE A 26 -7.39 10.15 -10.17
C ILE A 26 -7.25 8.64 -9.95
N THR A 27 -6.15 8.06 -10.42
CA THR A 27 -5.88 6.62 -10.30
C THR A 27 -4.54 6.40 -9.62
N ILE A 28 -4.56 5.78 -8.45
CA ILE A 28 -3.38 5.50 -7.63
C ILE A 28 -3.23 3.99 -7.47
N ARG A 29 -1.99 3.50 -7.53
CA ARG A 29 -1.65 2.11 -7.19
C ARG A 29 -0.76 2.11 -5.96
N ILE A 30 -1.15 1.36 -4.95
CA ILE A 30 -0.46 1.28 -3.66
C ILE A 30 0.04 -0.15 -3.46
N ALA A 31 1.32 -0.29 -3.15
CA ALA A 31 1.93 -1.57 -2.84
C ALA A 31 2.02 -1.74 -1.32
N PHE A 32 1.48 -2.84 -0.80
CA PHE A 32 1.60 -3.22 0.61
C PHE A 32 2.66 -4.31 0.75
N LYS A 33 3.65 -4.08 1.62
CA LYS A 33 4.59 -5.15 1.99
C LYS A 33 3.86 -6.28 2.73
N PRO A 34 4.33 -7.53 2.64
CA PRO A 34 3.82 -8.62 3.47
C PRO A 34 3.88 -8.30 4.97
N ALA A 35 3.01 -8.96 5.74
CA ALA A 35 3.01 -8.83 7.20
C ALA A 35 4.37 -9.33 7.74
N SER A 36 5.00 -8.51 8.59
CA SER A 36 6.34 -8.80 9.14
C SER A 36 6.36 -10.01 10.06
N SER A 37 5.24 -10.26 10.76
CA SER A 37 5.06 -11.36 11.69
C SER A 37 4.46 -12.55 10.95
N ILE A 38 5.31 -13.29 10.25
CA ILE A 38 4.96 -14.61 9.72
C ILE A 38 5.49 -15.67 10.69
N SER A 39 4.76 -16.77 10.88
CA SER A 39 5.13 -17.85 11.82
C SER A 39 6.41 -18.61 11.44
N GLN A 40 7.11 -18.18 10.39
CA GLN A 40 8.39 -18.72 10.00
C GLN A 40 9.50 -18.27 10.96
N ILE A 41 10.48 -19.14 11.13
CA ILE A 41 11.67 -18.85 11.92
C ILE A 41 12.50 -17.80 11.17
N GLN A 42 12.74 -16.67 11.82
CA GLN A 42 13.57 -15.58 11.31
C GLN A 42 14.86 -15.49 12.11
N GLN A 43 15.98 -15.16 11.46
CA GLN A 43 17.20 -14.78 12.18
C GLN A 43 17.08 -13.32 12.63
N SER A 44 17.31 -13.08 13.91
CA SER A 44 17.28 -11.76 14.53
C SER A 44 18.43 -11.60 15.52
N VAL A 45 18.54 -10.43 16.14
CA VAL A 45 19.58 -10.13 17.13
C VAL A 45 18.91 -9.75 18.44
N ASP A 46 19.29 -10.43 19.52
CA ASP A 46 18.92 -10.02 20.87
C ASP A 46 19.71 -8.74 21.22
N ILE A 47 19.00 -7.62 21.35
CA ILE A 47 19.60 -6.31 21.60
C ILE A 47 20.36 -6.28 22.94
N LYS A 48 19.90 -7.03 23.96
CA LYS A 48 20.53 -7.06 25.29
C LYS A 48 21.78 -7.94 25.29
N LYS A 49 21.72 -9.11 24.65
CA LYS A 49 22.81 -10.09 24.65
C LYS A 49 23.78 -9.93 23.47
N LYS A 50 23.46 -9.07 22.48
CA LYS A 50 24.17 -8.88 21.22
C LYS A 50 24.51 -10.20 20.51
N LYS A 51 23.59 -11.17 20.58
CA LYS A 51 23.76 -12.50 19.99
C LYS A 51 22.66 -12.76 18.96
N SER A 52 23.01 -13.54 17.94
CA SER A 52 22.05 -14.04 16.96
C SER A 52 21.06 -14.98 17.64
N ILE A 53 19.77 -14.71 17.44
CA ILE A 53 18.67 -15.53 17.93
C ILE A 53 17.77 -15.94 16.77
N LYS A 54 17.20 -17.14 16.87
CA LYS A 54 16.09 -17.55 16.02
C LYS A 54 14.80 -17.05 16.67
N LEU A 55 14.13 -16.11 16.00
CA LEU A 55 12.88 -15.53 16.46
C LEU A 55 11.73 -16.20 15.71
N GLN A 56 10.80 -16.78 16.46
CA GLN A 56 9.56 -17.32 15.93
C GLN A 56 8.42 -16.56 16.60
N VAL A 57 7.67 -15.78 15.82
CA VAL A 57 6.54 -15.02 16.33
C VAL A 57 5.32 -15.94 16.38
N GLY A 58 4.82 -16.25 17.59
CA GLY A 58 3.59 -17.02 17.79
C GLY A 58 2.36 -16.09 17.88
N GLY A 59 1.23 -16.49 17.28
CA GLY A 59 -0.06 -15.81 17.40
C GLY A 59 -0.89 -15.82 16.11
N ARG A 60 -2.19 -15.47 16.18
CA ARG A 60 -3.03 -15.20 15.00
C ARG A 60 -2.55 -13.89 14.38
N HIS A 61 -1.72 -14.00 13.36
CA HIS A 61 -1.29 -12.87 12.54
C HIS A 61 -1.99 -12.96 11.21
N ASP A 62 -2.58 -11.86 10.77
CA ASP A 62 -3.20 -11.80 9.45
C ASP A 62 -2.10 -11.97 8.39
N PRO A 63 -2.10 -13.08 7.63
CA PRO A 63 -1.04 -13.34 6.66
C PRO A 63 -1.08 -12.33 5.50
N CYS A 64 -2.22 -11.65 5.33
CA CYS A 64 -2.45 -10.69 4.27
C CYS A 64 -3.12 -9.43 4.81
N VAL A 65 -2.43 -8.29 4.69
CA VAL A 65 -2.95 -6.96 5.03
C VAL A 65 -3.87 -6.39 3.94
N VAL A 66 -3.82 -6.94 2.73
CA VAL A 66 -4.50 -6.39 1.55
C VAL A 66 -6.03 -6.30 1.69
N PRO A 67 -6.76 -7.28 2.26
CA PRO A 67 -8.21 -7.16 2.42
C PRO A 67 -8.65 -6.03 3.36
N ARG A 68 -7.77 -5.56 4.26
CA ARG A 68 -8.02 -4.46 5.18
C ARG A 68 -7.49 -3.11 4.67
N ALA A 69 -6.78 -3.11 3.56
CA ALA A 69 -6.22 -1.89 2.97
C ALA A 69 -7.26 -0.91 2.42
N PRO A 70 -8.35 -1.34 1.73
CA PRO A 70 -9.24 -0.40 1.03
C PRO A 70 -9.81 0.71 1.93
N PRO A 71 -10.37 0.44 3.13
CA PRO A 71 -10.89 1.51 3.99
C PRO A 71 -9.83 2.52 4.42
N VAL A 72 -8.58 2.08 4.63
CA VAL A 72 -7.46 2.96 4.99
C VAL A 72 -7.07 3.82 3.79
N VAL A 73 -6.99 3.21 2.61
CA VAL A 73 -6.64 3.89 1.36
C VAL A 73 -7.69 4.95 0.99
N ASP A 74 -8.97 4.62 1.13
CA ASP A 74 -10.08 5.55 0.86
C ASP A 74 -10.00 6.77 1.80
N SER A 75 -9.66 6.55 3.08
CA SER A 75 -9.53 7.62 4.08
C SER A 75 -8.41 8.63 3.79
N LEU A 76 -7.42 8.27 2.97
CA LEU A 76 -6.33 9.17 2.55
C LEU A 76 -6.77 10.20 1.49
N GLY A 77 -8.06 10.23 1.13
CA GLY A 77 -8.63 11.18 0.18
C GLY A 77 -8.83 10.60 -1.22
N LEU A 78 -8.88 9.27 -1.34
CA LEU A 78 -9.29 8.58 -2.55
C LEU A 78 -10.80 8.35 -2.49
N HIS A 79 -11.55 9.26 -3.12
CA HIS A 79 -12.99 9.13 -3.36
C HIS A 79 -13.29 9.44 -4.82
#